data_AF-A0A1H7VS71-F1
#
_entry.id   AF-A0A1H7VS71-F1
#
_cell.length_a   1.000
_cell.length_b   1.000
_cell.length_c   1.000
_cell.angle_alpha   90.00
_cell.angle_beta   90.00
_cell.angle_gamma   90.00
#
_symmetry.space_group_name_H-M   'P 1'
#
loop_
_entity.id
_entity.type
_entity.pdbx_description
1 polymer ?
#
loop_
_entity_poly.entity_id
_entity_poly.type
_entity_poly.pdbx_seq_one_letter_code
_entity_poly.pdbx_strand_id
1 'polypeptide(L)'
;MTQFKKSMEDILKKCPPGYQVSNLMGFGTPVPVTHFSNYDDGLAYFIADGQVCVYEGDKIHGMMFGPADAAGELEEEEEDEA
;
A
#
# COMPACT_ATOMS: atom_id res chain seq x y z
N MET A 1 15.78 22.34 14.20
CA MET A 1 14.52 21.58 14.16
C MET A 1 14.74 20.36 13.28
N THR A 2 14.95 19.18 13.85
CA THR A 2 15.13 17.97 13.04
C THR A 2 13.75 17.52 12.60
N GLN A 3 13.36 17.88 11.38
CA GLN A 3 12.15 17.38 10.76
C GLN A 3 12.34 15.87 10.60
N PHE A 4 11.62 15.06 11.38
CA PHE A 4 11.60 13.61 11.19
C PHE A 4 10.94 13.32 9.84
N LYS A 5 11.75 13.29 8.78
CA LYS A 5 11.30 12.93 7.45
C LYS A 5 11.15 11.41 7.42
N LYS A 6 10.04 10.90 7.96
CA LYS A 6 9.69 9.47 7.88
C LYS A 6 9.70 9.09 6.40
N SER A 7 10.54 8.12 6.04
CA SER A 7 10.68 7.65 4.65
C SER A 7 9.69 6.54 4.36
N MET A 8 9.52 6.19 3.07
CA MET A 8 8.74 5.01 2.70
C MET A 8 9.35 3.73 3.30
N GLU A 9 10.67 3.66 3.41
CA GLU A 9 11.37 2.56 4.07
C GLU A 9 10.93 2.38 5.54
N ASP A 10 10.72 3.47 6.29
CA ASP A 10 10.20 3.40 7.66
C ASP A 10 8.80 2.80 7.72
N ILE A 11 7.98 3.07 6.69
CA ILE A 11 6.62 2.53 6.58
C ILE A 11 6.69 1.04 6.25
N LEU A 12 7.51 0.64 5.28
CA LEU A 12 7.68 -0.77 4.88
C LEU A 12 8.19 -1.63 6.05
N LYS A 13 9.15 -1.13 6.83
CA LYS A 13 9.67 -1.83 8.02
C LYS A 13 8.65 -2.00 9.14
N LYS A 14 7.62 -1.14 9.19
CA LYS A 14 6.60 -1.14 10.25
C LYS A 14 5.28 -1.74 9.81
N CYS A 15 5.11 -1.97 8.51
CA CYS A 15 3.89 -2.57 7.97
C CYS A 15 3.81 -4.03 8.45
N PRO A 16 2.70 -4.45 9.08
CA PRO A 16 2.55 -5.83 9.50
C PRO A 16 2.52 -6.77 8.27
N PRO A 17 3.21 -7.92 8.31
CA PRO A 17 3.03 -8.98 7.31
C PRO A 17 1.56 -9.38 7.18
N GLY A 18 1.10 -9.55 5.94
CA GLY A 18 -0.30 -9.85 5.61
C GLY A 18 -1.23 -8.64 5.67
N TYR A 19 -0.74 -7.42 5.90
CA TYR A 19 -1.60 -6.24 5.90
C TYR A 19 -2.09 -5.93 4.48
N GLN A 20 -3.37 -5.59 4.37
CA GLN A 20 -4.02 -5.36 3.09
C GLN A 20 -3.62 -4.02 2.47
N VAL A 21 -3.26 -4.08 1.20
CA VAL A 21 -2.87 -2.93 0.37
C VAL A 21 -3.52 -3.08 -1.00
N SER A 22 -3.69 -1.98 -1.73
CA SER A 22 -4.31 -2.02 -3.05
C SER A 22 -3.35 -1.68 -4.17
N ASN A 23 -2.46 -0.70 -3.96
CA ASN A 23 -1.59 -0.20 -5.01
C ASN A 23 -0.26 0.35 -4.48
N LEU A 24 0.78 0.20 -5.30
CA LEU A 24 2.07 0.86 -5.14
C LEU A 24 2.20 2.03 -6.11
N MET A 25 2.80 3.12 -5.64
CA MET A 25 3.11 4.32 -6.42
C MET A 25 4.63 4.45 -6.58
N GLY A 26 5.10 4.95 -7.73
CA GLY A 26 6.53 5.17 -8.01
C GLY A 26 7.02 4.61 -9.35
N PHE A 27 6.21 3.78 -10.01
CA PHE A 27 6.56 3.11 -11.27
C PHE A 27 5.98 3.77 -12.53
N GLY A 28 5.59 5.06 -12.44
CA GLY A 28 4.92 5.79 -13.53
C GLY A 28 3.42 5.50 -13.67
N THR A 29 2.98 4.29 -13.33
CA THR A 29 1.57 3.89 -13.18
C THR A 29 1.35 3.21 -11.83
N PRO A 30 0.14 3.28 -11.23
CA PRO A 30 -0.19 2.50 -10.05
C PRO A 30 -0.03 1.00 -10.34
N VAL A 31 0.67 0.29 -9.45
CA VAL A 31 0.88 -1.16 -9.57
C VAL A 31 -0.04 -1.87 -8.57
N PRO A 32 -1.01 -2.68 -9.04
CA PRO A 32 -1.94 -3.35 -8.14
C PRO A 32 -1.23 -4.45 -7.34
N VAL A 33 -1.52 -4.48 -6.04
CA VAL A 33 -1.10 -5.50 -5.08
C VAL A 33 -2.24 -5.76 -4.10
N THR A 34 -2.17 -6.84 -3.33
CA THR A 34 -3.25 -7.21 -2.40
C THR A 34 -2.79 -7.19 -0.94
N HIS A 35 -1.57 -7.68 -0.67
CA HIS A 35 -1.06 -7.79 0.69
C HIS A 35 0.44 -7.47 0.73
N PHE A 36 0.86 -6.75 1.75
CA PHE A 36 2.27 -6.64 2.11
C PHE A 36 2.72 -7.94 2.76
N SER A 37 3.87 -8.49 2.33
CA SER A 37 4.40 -9.73 2.90
C SER A 37 5.58 -9.45 3.82
N ASN A 38 6.62 -8.78 3.31
CA ASN A 38 7.83 -8.51 4.07
C ASN A 38 8.63 -7.36 3.44
N TYR A 39 9.56 -6.78 4.21
CA TYR A 39 10.61 -5.90 3.70
C TYR A 39 11.95 -6.34 4.27
N ASP A 40 12.86 -6.75 3.39
CA ASP A 40 14.19 -7.24 3.77
C ASP A 40 15.23 -6.89 2.71
N ASP A 41 16.42 -6.51 3.17
CA ASP A 41 17.58 -6.12 2.33
C ASP A 41 17.24 -5.17 1.16
N GLY A 42 16.40 -4.16 1.41
CA GLY A 42 16.00 -3.17 0.39
C GLY A 42 14.89 -3.64 -0.56
N LEU A 43 14.40 -4.87 -0.41
CA LEU A 43 13.35 -5.46 -1.24
C LEU A 43 12.03 -5.56 -0.47
N ALA A 44 10.96 -5.10 -1.11
CA ALA A 44 9.60 -5.19 -0.60
C ALA A 44 8.85 -6.30 -1.34
N TYR A 45 8.27 -7.21 -0.58
CA TYR A 45 7.55 -8.39 -1.05
C TYR A 45 6.06 -8.18 -0.87
N PHE A 46 5.29 -8.43 -1.93
CA PHE A 46 3.84 -8.28 -1.94
C PHE A 46 3.19 -9.50 -2.57
N ILE A 47 1.91 -9.72 -2.27
CA ILE A 47 1.07 -10.69 -2.96
C ILE A 47 0.21 -9.96 -3.98
N ALA A 48 0.16 -10.44 -5.22
CA ALA A 48 -0.77 -10.01 -6.26
C ALA A 48 -1.21 -11.22 -7.08
N ASP A 49 -2.51 -11.40 -7.29
CA ASP A 49 -3.08 -12.51 -8.07
C ASP A 49 -2.56 -13.91 -7.67
N GLY A 50 -2.35 -14.12 -6.36
CA GLY A 50 -1.83 -15.39 -5.82
C GLY A 50 -0.33 -15.62 -6.06
N GLN A 51 0.39 -14.63 -6.58
CA GLN A 51 1.83 -14.66 -6.81
C GLN A 51 2.57 -13.72 -5.86
N VAL A 52 3.85 -14.00 -5.62
CA VAL A 52 4.74 -13.11 -4.89
C VAL A 52 5.42 -12.17 -5.88
N CYS A 53 5.23 -10.87 -5.70
CA CYS A 53 5.90 -9.82 -6.45
C CYS A 53 6.96 -9.16 -5.58
N VAL A 54 8.10 -8.81 -6.18
CA VAL A 54 9.24 -8.20 -5.49
C VAL A 54 9.56 -6.86 -6.14
N TYR A 55 9.72 -5.83 -5.31
CA TYR A 55 10.03 -4.48 -5.76
C TYR A 55 11.19 -3.90 -4.94
N GLU A 56 12.02 -3.08 -5.55
CA GLU A 56 13.02 -2.28 -4.83
C GLU A 56 12.28 -1.23 -3.98
N GLY A 57 12.53 -1.21 -2.67
CA GLY A 57 11.80 -0.37 -1.73
C GLY A 57 12.04 1.12 -1.92
N ASP A 58 13.21 1.52 -2.42
CA ASP A 58 13.56 2.91 -2.74
C ASP A 58 12.79 3.46 -3.96
N LYS A 59 12.28 2.57 -4.83
CA LYS A 59 11.42 2.92 -5.96
C LYS A 59 9.95 3.07 -5.58
N ILE A 60 9.57 2.67 -4.37
CA ILE A 60 8.21 2.84 -3.85
C ILE A 60 8.11 4.24 -3.23
N HIS A 61 7.30 5.11 -3.85
CA HIS A 61 7.05 6.47 -3.38
C HIS A 61 5.76 6.59 -2.56
N GLY A 62 4.89 5.58 -2.64
CA GLY A 62 3.65 5.54 -1.89
C GLY A 62 2.99 4.17 -1.95
N MET A 63 2.10 3.92 -0.99
CA MET A 63 1.36 2.67 -0.85
C MET A 63 -0.05 3.00 -0.37
N MET A 64 -1.06 2.46 -1.04
CA MET A 64 -2.46 2.60 -0.64
C MET A 64 -2.87 1.43 0.24
N PHE A 65 -3.38 1.74 1.42
CA PHE A 65 -3.80 0.76 2.43
C PHE A 65 -5.29 0.46 2.32
N GLY A 66 -5.67 -0.77 2.65
CA GLY A 66 -7.04 -1.25 2.53
C GLY A 66 -7.29 -1.99 1.21
N PRO A 67 -8.46 -2.63 1.09
CA PRO A 67 -8.83 -3.37 -0.11
C PRO A 67 -9.03 -2.43 -1.30
N ALA A 68 -8.87 -2.95 -2.52
CA ALA A 68 -9.00 -2.15 -3.73
C ALA A 68 -10.45 -1.64 -3.96
N ASP A 69 -11.44 -2.31 -3.39
CA ASP A 69 -12.87 -1.95 -3.47
C ASP A 69 -13.25 -0.79 -2.53
N ALA A 70 -12.62 -0.65 -1.36
CA ALA A 70 -12.90 0.42 -0.40
C ALA A 70 -12.56 1.84 -0.89
N ALA A 71 -11.85 1.98 -2.02
CA ALA A 71 -11.55 3.29 -2.60
C ALA A 71 -12.77 3.95 -3.28
N GLY A 72 -13.91 3.24 -3.42
CA GLY A 72 -15.11 3.70 -4.10
C GLY A 72 -16.39 3.84 -3.25
N GLU A 73 -16.34 3.58 -1.93
CA GLU A 73 -17.53 3.54 -1.06
C GLU A 73 -17.64 4.72 -0.07
N LEU A 74 -17.18 5.91 -0.47
CA LEU A 74 -17.48 7.14 0.26
C LEU A 74 -18.44 7.98 -0.59
N GLU A 75 -19.74 7.68 -0.53
CA GLU A 75 -20.91 8.58 -0.73
C GLU A 75 -22.17 7.79 -1.12
N GLU A 76 -22.88 7.21 -0.15
CA GLU A 76 -24.35 7.11 -0.18
C GLU A 76 -24.86 7.38 1.25
N GLU A 77 -24.97 8.66 1.61
CA GLU A 77 -25.85 9.06 2.72
C GLU A 77 -27.29 8.87 2.23
N GLU A 78 -27.97 7.80 2.66
CA GLU A 78 -29.42 7.68 2.50
C GLU A 78 -30.10 8.75 3.38
N GLU A 79 -30.46 9.89 2.78
CA GLU A 79 -31.56 10.73 3.26
C GLU A 79 -32.89 9.98 3.03
N ASP A 80 -33.30 9.17 4.00
CA ASP A 80 -34.69 8.68 4.06
C ASP A 80 -35.52 9.68 4.88
N GLU A 81 -36.05 10.72 4.21
CA GLU A 81 -37.23 11.44 4.68
C GLU A 81 -38.50 10.70 4.22
N ALA A 82 -39.22 10.10 5.16
CA ALA A 82 -40.66 9.79 5.02
C ALA A 82 -41.39 9.85 6.37
#